data_AF-A0A2D7UYW8-F1
#
_entry.id   AF-A0A2D7UYW8-F1
#
_cell.length_a   1.000
_cell.length_b   1.000
_cell.length_c   1.000
_cell.angle_alpha   90.00
_cell.angle_beta   90.00
_cell.angle_gamma   90.00
#
_symmetry.space_group_name_H-M   'P 1'
#
loop_
_entity.id
_entity.type
_entity.pdbx_description
1 polymer ?
#
loop_
_entity_poly.entity_id
_entity_poly.type
_entity_poly.pdbx_seq_one_letter_code
_entity_poly.pdbx_strand_id
1 'polypeptide(L)'
;MSDEAEEEVRRLISISFHGLPDSGVQSATLTRVWSLDFQWTDSMDAHRLLESLVQSGWLCLDGDIVRPVENFSNVSIPIGWTPMLRRMLEGVDYTPLNQSKNEKISKANYSENLSIDESTMEDIEIESEANATVDPMIQKIQEIRSHIAQASGLEIREIQRRAQRKRKSCMPMTLWMALLLVGREQRIDISSFL
;
A
#
# COMPACT_ATOMS: atom_id res chain seq x y z
N MET A 1 22.27 1.54 -15.87
CA MET A 1 22.37 2.60 -14.84
C MET A 1 21.25 3.61 -14.95
N SER A 2 20.91 4.08 -16.17
CA SER A 2 19.75 4.97 -16.40
C SER A 2 18.41 4.29 -16.10
N ASP A 3 18.25 3.05 -16.55
CA ASP A 3 16.98 2.30 -16.44
C ASP A 3 16.53 2.07 -14.99
N GLU A 4 17.47 1.89 -14.06
CA GLU A 4 17.16 1.70 -12.64
C GLU A 4 16.79 3.03 -11.97
N ALA A 5 17.38 4.15 -12.41
CA ALA A 5 16.96 5.48 -11.97
C ALA A 5 15.55 5.80 -12.47
N GLU A 6 15.27 5.45 -13.73
CA GLU A 6 13.97 5.60 -14.35
C GLU A 6 12.90 4.78 -13.62
N GLU A 7 13.21 3.54 -13.27
CA GLU A 7 12.29 2.68 -12.52
C GLU A 7 12.05 3.19 -11.09
N GLU A 8 13.04 3.78 -10.43
CA GLU A 8 12.86 4.47 -9.14
C GLU A 8 11.90 5.66 -9.25
N VAL A 9 12.00 6.46 -10.32
CA VAL A 9 11.09 7.58 -10.56
C VAL A 9 9.67 7.08 -10.78
N ARG A 10 9.50 6.01 -11.58
CA ARG A 10 8.21 5.35 -11.80
C ARG A 10 7.60 4.85 -10.49
N ARG A 11 8.39 4.21 -9.62
CA ARG A 11 7.95 3.76 -8.27
C ARG A 11 7.51 4.95 -7.41
N LEU A 12 8.32 6.02 -7.37
CA LEU A 12 8.00 7.22 -6.61
C LEU A 12 6.63 7.77 -7.03
N ILE A 13 6.43 7.99 -8.32
CA ILE A 13 5.18 8.57 -8.84
C ILE A 13 4.01 7.61 -8.59
N SER A 14 4.18 6.32 -8.83
CA SER A 14 3.13 5.33 -8.55
C SER A 14 2.68 5.36 -7.08
N ILE A 15 3.60 5.46 -6.12
CA ILE A 15 3.26 5.54 -4.70
C ILE A 15 2.62 6.89 -4.37
N SER A 16 3.17 7.97 -4.92
CA SER A 16 2.77 9.34 -4.61
C SER A 16 1.37 9.67 -5.09
N PHE A 17 0.90 9.02 -6.16
CA PHE A 17 -0.45 9.19 -6.72
C PHE A 17 -1.38 8.02 -6.35
N HIS A 18 -0.92 7.04 -5.57
CA HIS A 18 -1.74 5.91 -5.17
C HIS A 18 -2.90 6.37 -4.26
N GLY A 19 -4.14 6.20 -4.71
CA GLY A 19 -5.33 6.59 -3.96
C GLY A 19 -5.69 8.08 -4.05
N LEU A 20 -5.01 8.84 -4.91
CA LEU A 20 -5.36 10.22 -5.24
C LEU A 20 -6.24 10.28 -6.50
N PRO A 21 -7.04 11.34 -6.68
CA PRO A 21 -7.94 11.43 -7.82
C PRO A 21 -7.16 11.63 -9.15
N ASP A 22 -7.60 10.94 -10.20
CA ASP A 22 -7.04 11.06 -11.56
C ASP A 22 -7.15 12.48 -12.14
N SER A 23 -7.97 13.34 -11.53
CA SER A 23 -8.06 14.76 -11.89
C SER A 23 -6.79 15.56 -11.59
N GLY A 24 -5.82 14.96 -10.88
CA GLY A 24 -4.56 15.60 -10.49
C GLY A 24 -4.58 16.12 -9.06
N VAL A 25 -3.40 16.48 -8.57
CA VAL A 25 -3.13 16.77 -7.16
C VAL A 25 -2.44 18.12 -7.04
N GLN A 26 -2.70 18.89 -6.00
CA GLN A 26 -2.01 20.17 -5.79
C GLN A 26 -0.52 19.96 -5.53
N SER A 27 0.31 20.87 -6.04
CA SER A 27 1.76 20.89 -5.80
C SER A 27 2.12 20.85 -4.31
N ALA A 28 1.38 21.61 -3.49
CA ALA A 28 1.55 21.64 -2.04
C ALA A 28 1.24 20.29 -1.37
N THR A 29 0.26 19.54 -1.89
CA THR A 29 -0.07 18.20 -1.37
C THR A 29 1.07 17.24 -1.64
N LEU A 30 1.64 17.22 -2.84
CA LEU A 30 2.77 16.33 -3.16
C LEU A 30 4.00 16.66 -2.30
N THR A 31 4.28 17.96 -2.14
CA THR A 31 5.37 18.46 -1.29
C THR A 31 5.19 17.98 0.16
N ARG A 32 3.98 18.13 0.71
CA ARG A 32 3.63 17.64 2.05
C ARG A 32 3.75 16.12 2.18
N VAL A 33 3.25 15.37 1.19
CA VAL A 33 3.29 13.90 1.22
C VAL A 33 4.73 13.42 1.30
N TRP A 34 5.63 13.99 0.49
CA TRP A 34 7.04 13.62 0.52
C TRP A 34 7.77 14.08 1.78
N SER A 35 7.46 15.28 2.28
CA SER A 35 8.20 15.85 3.41
C SER A 35 7.69 15.43 4.79
N LEU A 36 6.38 15.25 4.93
CA LEU A 36 5.71 15.06 6.22
C LEU A 36 5.17 13.65 6.39
N ASP A 37 4.42 13.15 5.40
CA ASP A 37 3.73 11.88 5.51
C ASP A 37 4.72 10.71 5.34
N PHE A 38 5.57 10.77 4.29
CA PHE A 38 6.61 9.77 4.06
C PHE A 38 7.95 10.11 4.72
N GLN A 39 8.18 11.39 5.04
CA GLN A 39 9.45 11.88 5.63
C GLN A 39 10.68 11.46 4.82
N TRP A 40 10.54 11.39 3.49
CA TRP A 40 11.66 11.03 2.61
C TRP A 40 12.62 12.20 2.44
N THR A 41 12.13 13.44 2.58
CA THR A 41 12.87 14.66 2.27
C THR A 41 12.41 15.83 3.14
N ASP A 42 13.14 16.94 3.16
CA ASP A 42 12.63 18.20 3.72
C ASP A 42 11.71 18.92 2.71
N SER A 43 10.93 19.89 3.18
CA SER A 43 9.97 20.69 2.38
C SER A 43 10.65 21.39 1.20
N MET A 44 11.84 21.95 1.39
CA MET A 44 12.62 22.61 0.33
C MET A 44 13.05 21.61 -0.76
N ASP A 45 13.53 20.44 -0.36
CA ASP A 45 14.02 19.42 -1.27
C ASP A 45 12.86 18.67 -1.95
N ALA A 46 11.69 18.55 -1.30
CA ALA A 46 10.46 18.07 -1.91
C ALA A 46 10.00 18.98 -3.05
N HIS A 47 10.09 20.30 -2.85
CA HIS A 47 9.74 21.26 -3.90
C HIS A 47 10.71 21.17 -5.08
N ARG A 48 12.02 21.08 -4.81
CA ARG A 48 13.05 20.88 -5.84
C ARG A 48 12.87 19.58 -6.60
N LEU A 49 12.47 18.51 -5.91
CA LEU A 49 12.17 17.23 -6.54
C LEU A 49 10.99 17.36 -7.51
N LEU A 50 9.92 18.07 -7.10
CA LEU A 50 8.77 18.33 -7.96
C LEU A 50 9.19 19.11 -9.21
N GLU A 51 9.95 20.19 -9.05
CA GLU A 51 10.45 21.00 -10.17
C GLU A 51 11.32 20.16 -11.11
N SER A 52 12.23 19.34 -10.58
CA SER A 52 13.07 18.42 -11.36
C SER A 52 12.21 17.45 -12.18
N LEU A 53 11.18 16.84 -11.57
CA LEU A 53 10.29 15.89 -12.24
C LEU A 53 9.41 16.55 -13.32
N VAL A 54 9.02 17.81 -13.13
CA VAL A 54 8.32 18.59 -14.16
C VAL A 54 9.28 18.94 -15.31
N GLN A 55 10.50 19.38 -15.01
CA GLN A 55 11.51 19.73 -16.02
C GLN A 55 11.95 18.53 -16.86
N SER A 56 12.08 17.36 -16.23
CA SER A 56 12.46 16.11 -16.90
C SER A 56 11.29 15.42 -17.62
N GLY A 57 10.08 15.98 -17.54
CA GLY A 57 8.92 15.52 -18.30
C GLY A 57 8.16 14.34 -17.70
N TRP A 58 8.35 14.05 -16.41
CA TRP A 58 7.59 13.01 -15.70
C TRP A 58 6.21 13.48 -15.24
N LEU A 59 6.12 14.77 -14.90
CA LEU A 59 4.92 15.40 -14.37
C LEU A 59 4.53 16.59 -15.24
N CYS A 60 3.25 16.72 -15.54
CA CYS A 60 2.66 17.91 -16.12
C CYS A 60 2.12 18.82 -15.01
N LEU A 61 2.47 20.10 -15.06
CA LEU A 61 1.95 21.12 -14.17
C LEU A 61 0.95 21.99 -14.95
N ASP A 62 -0.33 21.82 -14.66
CA ASP A 62 -1.42 22.65 -15.18
C ASP A 62 -1.83 23.67 -14.10
N GLY A 63 -1.14 24.81 -14.06
CA GLY A 63 -1.33 25.82 -13.02
C GLY A 63 -0.78 25.36 -11.67
N ASP A 64 -1.66 25.02 -10.73
CA ASP A 64 -1.30 24.46 -9.41
C ASP A 64 -1.55 22.94 -9.30
N ILE A 65 -2.11 22.35 -10.35
CA ILE A 65 -2.45 20.92 -10.38
C ILE A 65 -1.33 20.16 -11.10
N VAL A 66 -0.76 19.19 -10.40
CA VAL A 66 0.26 18.27 -10.87
C VAL A 66 -0.40 16.96 -11.29
N ARG A 67 -0.02 16.46 -12.47
CA ARG A 67 -0.48 15.17 -13.01
C ARG A 67 0.69 14.36 -13.53
N PRO A 68 0.69 13.03 -13.36
CA PRO A 68 1.66 12.19 -14.02
C PRO A 68 1.38 12.12 -15.53
N VAL A 69 2.43 12.09 -16.34
CA VAL A 69 2.32 12.01 -17.82
C VAL A 69 1.75 10.67 -18.27
N GLU A 70 2.07 9.59 -17.54
CA GLU A 70 1.54 8.25 -17.75
C GLU A 70 1.04 7.64 -16.44
N ASN A 71 0.20 6.61 -16.57
CA ASN A 71 -0.22 5.83 -15.41
C ASN A 71 0.87 4.79 -15.05
N PHE A 72 1.59 5.01 -13.96
CA PHE A 72 2.67 4.14 -13.48
C PHE A 72 2.20 3.01 -12.55
N SER A 73 0.90 2.70 -12.49
CA SER A 73 0.33 1.67 -11.59
C SER A 73 0.86 0.24 -11.80
N ASN A 74 1.54 -0.05 -12.92
CA ASN A 74 2.06 -1.39 -13.23
C ASN A 74 3.50 -1.62 -12.72
N VAL A 75 4.01 -0.76 -11.84
CA VAL A 75 5.40 -0.84 -11.37
C VAL A 75 5.47 -1.69 -10.11
N SER A 76 6.36 -2.68 -10.10
CA SER A 76 6.60 -3.51 -8.91
C SER A 76 7.40 -2.71 -7.87
N ILE A 77 6.80 -2.52 -6.70
CA ILE A 77 7.40 -1.81 -5.56
C ILE A 77 7.76 -2.84 -4.49
N PRO A 78 9.06 -3.05 -4.20
CA PRO A 78 9.47 -3.94 -3.12
C PRO A 78 8.98 -3.44 -1.74
N ILE A 79 8.66 -4.38 -0.85
CA ILE A 79 8.31 -4.04 0.54
C ILE A 79 9.51 -3.37 1.22
N GLY A 80 9.28 -2.22 1.84
CA GLY A 80 10.33 -1.45 2.52
C GLY A 80 11.20 -0.60 1.58
N TRP A 81 10.82 -0.45 0.32
CA TRP A 81 11.51 0.42 -0.63
C TRP A 81 11.43 1.90 -0.20
N THR A 82 12.54 2.63 -0.39
CA THR A 82 12.62 4.09 -0.25
C THR A 82 13.35 4.70 -1.44
N PRO A 83 12.98 5.92 -1.86
CA PRO A 83 13.59 6.56 -3.04
C PRO A 83 15.01 7.06 -2.77
N MET A 84 15.90 6.87 -3.73
CA MET A 84 17.23 7.51 -3.75
C MET A 84 17.14 8.93 -4.35
N LEU A 85 16.55 9.84 -3.59
CA LEU A 85 16.23 11.22 -4.01
C LEU A 85 17.39 12.00 -4.65
N ARG A 86 18.64 11.77 -4.21
CA ARG A 86 19.82 12.43 -4.77
C ARG A 86 19.94 12.22 -6.28
N ARG A 87 19.64 11.00 -6.75
CA ARG A 87 19.70 10.65 -8.18
C ARG A 87 18.58 11.29 -8.98
N MET A 88 17.43 11.48 -8.36
CA MET A 88 16.24 12.07 -8.99
C MET A 88 16.35 13.59 -9.10
N LEU A 89 17.02 14.23 -8.14
CA LEU A 89 17.34 15.66 -8.15
C LEU A 89 18.38 16.01 -9.23
N GLU A 90 19.23 15.05 -9.61
CA GLU A 90 20.21 15.23 -10.71
C GLU A 90 19.54 15.25 -12.10
N GLY A 91 18.25 14.94 -12.19
CA GLY A 91 17.45 14.96 -13.41
C GLY A 91 17.56 13.65 -14.18
N VAL A 92 16.50 12.85 -14.18
CA VAL A 92 16.39 11.63 -14.98
C VAL A 92 15.41 11.92 -16.11
N ASP A 93 15.88 11.99 -17.35
CA ASP A 93 15.02 12.26 -18.49
C ASP A 93 13.95 11.18 -18.66
N TYR A 94 12.71 11.60 -18.91
CA TYR A 94 11.60 10.69 -19.18
C TYR A 94 11.74 10.07 -20.58
N THR A 95 11.75 8.73 -20.65
CA THR A 95 11.65 8.01 -21.92
C THR A 95 10.31 7.26 -22.02
N PRO A 96 9.42 7.61 -22.98
CA PRO A 96 8.15 6.91 -23.15
C PRO A 96 8.40 5.48 -23.61
N LEU A 97 7.79 4.52 -22.91
CA LEU A 97 7.93 3.09 -23.18
C LEU A 97 7.14 2.70 -24.44
N ASN A 98 7.67 2.98 -25.62
CA ASN A 98 7.05 2.53 -26.87
C ASN A 98 7.36 1.05 -27.16
N GLN A 99 6.36 0.21 -26.88
CA GLN A 99 5.93 -1.01 -27.60
C GLN A 99 6.82 -2.26 -27.58
N SER A 100 6.47 -3.22 -26.71
CA SER A 100 6.02 -4.57 -27.12
C SER A 100 5.71 -5.45 -25.90
N LYS A 101 4.42 -5.57 -25.57
CA LYS A 101 3.68 -6.84 -25.53
C LYS A 101 2.24 -6.57 -25.11
N ASN A 102 1.37 -6.71 -26.11
CA ASN A 102 -0.05 -6.98 -25.94
C ASN A 102 -0.25 -8.10 -24.92
N GLU A 103 -1.13 -7.90 -23.94
CA GLU A 103 -2.29 -8.79 -23.76
C GLU A 103 -3.34 -8.18 -22.80
N LYS A 104 -4.39 -7.65 -23.44
CA LYS A 104 -5.82 -7.76 -23.10
C LYS A 104 -6.28 -7.49 -21.66
N ILE A 105 -6.67 -6.24 -21.49
CA ILE A 105 -7.65 -5.70 -20.55
C ILE A 105 -8.96 -6.51 -20.59
N SER A 106 -9.44 -6.92 -19.41
CA SER A 106 -10.85 -7.21 -19.16
C SER A 106 -11.33 -6.31 -18.01
N LYS A 107 -12.16 -5.32 -18.36
CA LYS A 107 -12.82 -4.40 -17.43
C LYS A 107 -13.88 -5.13 -16.62
N ALA A 108 -14.02 -4.81 -15.34
CA ALA A 108 -15.28 -4.93 -14.64
C ALA A 108 -15.44 -3.74 -13.67
N ASN A 109 -16.39 -2.88 -14.01
CA ASN A 109 -16.88 -1.81 -13.16
C ASN A 109 -17.72 -2.42 -12.03
N TYR A 110 -17.59 -1.90 -10.81
CA TYR A 110 -18.69 -1.95 -9.84
C TYR A 110 -18.76 -0.62 -9.09
N SER A 111 -19.76 0.18 -9.46
CA SER A 111 -20.42 1.07 -8.51
C SER A 111 -21.45 0.23 -7.74
N GLU A 112 -21.51 0.36 -6.42
CA GLU A 112 -22.66 0.99 -5.77
C GLU A 112 -22.51 0.99 -4.25
N ASN A 113 -22.99 2.09 -3.69
CA ASN A 113 -23.22 2.36 -2.29
C ASN A 113 -23.93 1.21 -1.56
N LEU A 114 -23.57 0.95 -0.31
CA LEU A 114 -24.51 0.40 0.67
C LEU A 114 -24.33 1.10 2.01
N SER A 115 -25.37 1.85 2.40
CA SER A 115 -25.65 2.35 3.73
C SER A 115 -25.85 1.19 4.72
N ILE A 116 -25.32 1.31 5.94
CA ILE A 116 -25.68 0.44 7.06
C ILE A 116 -26.07 1.34 8.23
N ASP A 117 -27.36 1.30 8.52
CA ASP A 117 -27.98 1.81 9.74
C ASP A 117 -27.81 0.79 10.88
N GLU A 118 -27.96 1.32 12.07
CA GLU A 118 -27.55 0.87 13.39
C GLU A 118 -28.31 -0.36 13.91
N SER A 119 -27.65 -1.08 14.84
CA SER A 119 -28.24 -1.62 16.09
C SER A 119 -28.20 -3.14 16.32
N THR A 120 -27.60 -3.46 17.48
CA THR A 120 -27.87 -4.57 18.42
C THR A 120 -27.27 -5.97 18.19
N MET A 121 -26.29 -6.21 19.05
CA MET A 121 -25.89 -7.41 19.79
C MET A 121 -26.51 -8.79 19.45
N GLU A 122 -25.59 -9.76 19.34
CA GLU A 122 -25.50 -11.06 20.03
C GLU A 122 -24.94 -12.14 19.09
N ASP A 123 -24.20 -13.07 19.70
CA ASP A 123 -23.32 -14.07 19.10
C ASP A 123 -23.88 -14.78 17.85
N ILE A 124 -23.04 -15.02 16.83
CA ILE A 124 -23.08 -16.11 15.82
C ILE A 124 -21.88 -15.85 14.87
N GLU A 125 -20.86 -16.69 14.84
CA GLU A 125 -20.74 -17.96 14.10
C GLU A 125 -19.90 -17.72 12.83
N ILE A 126 -19.13 -18.74 12.46
CA ILE A 126 -18.12 -18.67 11.41
C ILE A 126 -18.85 -18.68 10.07
N GLU A 127 -19.19 -17.51 9.53
CA GLU A 127 -19.63 -17.43 8.14
C GLU A 127 -18.42 -17.50 7.22
N SER A 128 -18.27 -18.67 6.62
CA SER A 128 -17.47 -18.91 5.43
C SER A 128 -18.00 -18.05 4.28
N GLU A 129 -17.34 -16.93 4.00
CA GLU A 129 -17.48 -16.22 2.73
C GLU A 129 -16.86 -17.07 1.60
N ALA A 130 -17.66 -18.00 1.11
CA ALA A 130 -17.47 -18.62 -0.19
C ALA A 130 -17.67 -17.54 -1.27
N ASN A 131 -16.56 -17.00 -1.76
CA ASN A 131 -16.34 -16.36 -3.09
C ASN A 131 -15.24 -15.28 -3.08
N ALA A 132 -14.38 -15.20 -2.06
CA ALA A 132 -13.07 -14.61 -2.22
C ALA A 132 -12.12 -15.67 -2.79
N THR A 133 -11.32 -15.32 -3.81
CA THR A 133 -10.12 -16.08 -4.19
C THR A 133 -9.42 -16.55 -2.91
N VAL A 134 -9.43 -17.86 -2.64
CA VAL A 134 -9.01 -18.41 -1.35
C VAL A 134 -7.55 -18.05 -1.13
N ASP A 135 -7.30 -17.01 -0.34
CA ASP A 135 -5.96 -16.63 0.07
C ASP A 135 -5.37 -17.86 0.77
N PRO A 136 -4.24 -18.42 0.29
CA PRO A 136 -3.61 -19.58 0.90
C PRO A 136 -3.28 -19.35 2.38
N MET A 137 -3.16 -18.09 2.82
CA MET A 137 -2.94 -17.73 4.23
C MET A 137 -4.16 -17.92 5.13
N ILE A 138 -5.38 -18.06 4.57
CA ILE A 138 -6.58 -18.38 5.37
C ILE A 138 -6.42 -19.75 6.03
N GLN A 139 -5.78 -20.70 5.34
CA GLN A 139 -5.54 -22.05 5.87
C GLN A 139 -4.58 -22.01 7.08
N LYS A 140 -3.60 -21.08 7.08
CA LYS A 140 -2.62 -20.94 8.16
C LYS A 140 -3.18 -20.27 9.43
N ILE A 141 -4.39 -19.69 9.40
CA ILE A 141 -4.98 -18.99 10.57
C ILE A 141 -5.07 -19.91 11.79
N GLN A 142 -5.51 -21.15 11.59
CA GLN A 142 -5.68 -22.12 12.67
C GLN A 142 -4.33 -22.53 13.29
N GLU A 143 -3.33 -22.73 12.45
CA GLU A 143 -1.97 -23.12 12.85
C GLU A 143 -1.28 -22.00 13.63
N ILE A 144 -1.30 -20.78 13.09
CA ILE A 144 -0.72 -19.60 13.75
C ILE A 144 -1.37 -19.38 15.11
N ARG A 145 -2.70 -19.46 15.18
CA ARG A 145 -3.45 -19.27 16.44
C ARG A 145 -3.10 -20.33 17.49
N SER A 146 -2.97 -21.58 17.07
CA SER A 146 -2.62 -22.70 17.96
C SER A 146 -1.17 -22.59 18.45
N HIS A 147 -0.25 -22.21 17.56
CA HIS A 147 1.15 -21.98 17.89
C HIS A 147 1.31 -20.85 18.92
N ILE A 148 0.62 -19.71 18.72
CA ILE A 148 0.62 -18.60 19.68
C ILE A 148 0.05 -19.05 21.02
N ALA A 149 -1.04 -19.82 21.05
CA ALA A 149 -1.64 -20.32 22.29
C ALA A 149 -0.67 -21.21 23.07
N GLN A 150 -0.02 -22.14 22.39
CA GLN A 150 0.96 -23.04 23.00
C GLN A 150 2.20 -22.30 23.53
N ALA A 151 2.71 -21.32 22.77
CA ALA A 151 3.93 -20.60 23.14
C ALA A 151 3.71 -19.48 24.16
N SER A 152 2.56 -18.80 24.15
CA SER A 152 2.24 -17.73 25.13
C SER A 152 1.55 -18.21 26.40
N GLY A 153 0.96 -19.41 26.39
CA GLY A 153 0.07 -19.87 27.46
C GLY A 153 -1.26 -19.10 27.52
N LEU A 154 -1.58 -18.28 26.51
CA LEU A 154 -2.87 -17.57 26.43
C LEU A 154 -3.95 -18.48 25.84
N GLU A 155 -5.18 -18.29 26.32
CA GLU A 155 -6.35 -18.95 25.72
C GLU A 155 -6.57 -18.49 24.28
N ILE A 156 -7.03 -19.42 23.44
CA ILE A 156 -7.36 -19.16 22.02
C ILE A 156 -8.38 -18.02 21.89
N ARG A 157 -9.36 -17.94 22.79
CA ARG A 157 -10.38 -16.87 22.82
C ARG A 157 -9.75 -15.50 23.04
N GLU A 158 -8.80 -15.43 23.96
CA GLU A 158 -8.08 -14.20 24.27
C GLU A 158 -7.19 -13.75 23.11
N ILE A 159 -6.51 -14.69 22.45
CA ILE A 159 -5.72 -14.42 21.23
C ILE A 159 -6.63 -13.89 20.11
N GLN A 160 -7.78 -14.52 19.88
CA GLN A 160 -8.74 -14.09 18.87
C GLN A 160 -9.31 -12.70 19.17
N ARG A 161 -9.65 -12.42 20.44
CA ARG A 161 -10.11 -11.11 20.89
C ARG A 161 -9.05 -10.03 20.65
N ARG A 162 -7.78 -10.30 20.95
CA ARG A 162 -6.66 -9.37 20.69
C ARG A 162 -6.44 -9.15 19.21
N ALA A 163 -6.46 -10.21 18.40
CA ALA A 163 -6.31 -10.11 16.95
C ALA A 163 -7.46 -9.30 16.33
N GLN A 164 -8.70 -9.53 16.74
CA GLN A 164 -9.86 -8.75 16.27
C GLN A 164 -9.75 -7.27 16.65
N ARG A 165 -9.28 -6.93 17.86
CA ARG A 165 -9.04 -5.53 18.24
C ARG A 165 -8.00 -4.87 17.33
N LYS A 166 -6.86 -5.55 17.08
CA LYS A 166 -5.82 -5.03 16.17
C LYS A 166 -6.37 -4.83 14.76
N ARG A 167 -7.12 -5.81 14.24
CA ARG A 167 -7.79 -5.73 12.94
C ARG A 167 -8.76 -4.54 12.84
N LYS A 168 -9.55 -4.28 13.89
CA LYS A 168 -10.48 -3.15 13.93
C LYS A 168 -9.76 -1.79 13.99
N SER A 169 -8.63 -1.72 14.68
CA SER A 169 -7.83 -0.48 14.79
C SER A 169 -6.93 -0.22 13.58
N CYS A 170 -6.68 -1.22 12.73
CA CYS A 170 -5.86 -1.11 11.54
C CYS A 170 -6.64 -1.64 10.33
N MET A 171 -7.35 -0.79 9.59
CA MET A 171 -8.04 -1.15 8.35
C MET A 171 -7.20 -0.64 7.17
N PRO A 172 -6.91 -1.42 6.11
CA PRO A 172 -7.39 -2.75 5.74
C PRO A 172 -6.44 -3.90 6.16
N MET A 173 -6.73 -4.56 7.29
CA MET A 173 -5.91 -5.68 7.79
C MET A 173 -6.68 -7.02 7.78
N THR A 174 -6.02 -8.09 7.33
CA THR A 174 -6.54 -9.47 7.37
C THR A 174 -6.36 -10.10 8.75
N LEU A 175 -7.16 -11.11 9.07
CA LEU A 175 -7.11 -11.78 10.38
C LEU A 175 -5.78 -12.50 10.64
N TRP A 176 -5.20 -13.13 9.62
CA TRP A 176 -3.91 -13.81 9.74
C TRP A 176 -2.79 -12.81 10.08
N MET A 177 -2.77 -11.65 9.42
CA MET A 177 -1.81 -10.58 9.71
C MET A 177 -1.99 -10.06 11.14
N ALA A 178 -3.24 -9.94 11.60
CA ALA A 178 -3.54 -9.53 12.97
C ALA A 178 -3.02 -10.55 14.01
N LEU A 179 -3.10 -11.84 13.71
CA LEU A 179 -2.50 -12.89 14.54
C LEU A 179 -0.96 -12.81 14.56
N LEU A 180 -0.31 -12.52 13.44
CA LEU A 180 1.14 -12.29 13.40
C LEU A 180 1.56 -11.12 14.31
N LEU A 181 0.79 -10.02 14.30
CA LEU A 181 1.05 -8.92 15.23
C LEU A 181 0.88 -9.32 16.70
N VAL A 182 -0.09 -10.19 17.02
CA VAL A 182 -0.27 -10.71 18.38
C VAL A 182 0.94 -11.55 18.80
N GLY A 183 1.42 -12.47 17.96
CA GLY A 183 2.58 -13.27 18.32
C GLY A 183 3.85 -12.42 18.48
N ARG A 184 4.02 -11.36 17.68
CA ARG A 184 5.17 -10.44 17.78
C ARG A 184 5.15 -9.68 19.10
N GLU A 185 3.97 -9.28 19.56
CA GLU A 185 3.77 -8.66 20.87
C GLU A 185 4.13 -9.62 22.01
N GLN A 186 3.79 -10.91 21.87
CA GLN A 186 4.16 -11.96 22.83
C GLN A 186 5.62 -12.43 22.70
N ARG A 187 6.43 -11.81 21.83
CA ARG A 187 7.83 -12.20 21.55
C ARG A 187 7.99 -13.65 21.08
N ILE A 188 6.95 -14.19 20.45
CA ILE A 188 6.96 -15.53 19.85
C ILE A 188 7.57 -15.40 18.46
N ASP A 189 8.43 -16.35 18.08
CA ASP A 189 8.92 -16.43 16.72
C ASP A 189 7.82 -16.98 15.80
N ILE A 190 7.46 -16.21 14.79
CA ILE A 190 6.40 -16.53 13.82
C ILE A 190 6.96 -16.54 12.39
N SER A 191 8.29 -16.51 12.26
CA SER A 191 8.99 -16.53 10.97
C SER A 191 8.67 -17.78 10.14
N SER A 192 8.31 -18.88 10.79
CA SER A 192 7.90 -20.13 10.14
C SER A 192 6.59 -20.04 9.36
N PHE A 193 5.78 -18.99 9.57
CA PHE A 193 4.47 -18.83 8.93
C PHE A 193 4.45 -17.78 7.82
N LEU A 194 5.48 -16.95 7.73
CA LEU A 194 5.72 -15.96 6.66
C LEU A 194 6.26 -16.64 5.40
#